data_AF-A0A345QB96-F1
#
_entry.id   AF-A0A345QB96-F1
#
_cell.length_a   1.000
_cell.length_b   1.000
_cell.length_c   1.000
_cell.angle_alpha   90.00
_cell.angle_beta   90.00
_cell.angle_gamma   90.00
#
_symmetry.space_group_name_H-M   'P 1'
#
loop_
_entity.id
_entity.type
_entity.pdbx_description
1 polymer ?
#
loop_
_entity_poly.entity_id
_entity_poly.type
_entity_poly.pdbx_seq_one_letter_code
_entity_poly.pdbx_strand_id
1 'polypeptide(L)'
;MYDIAEHIRIFEANPSDDFVTKREAAIKTVISKLRKSVSFDELLELADDISTCLFDLKIAESSVCDQVIEALKSKSSSFSAKENELQIAVCAALAVLKLIQDSPAASGRVTTIVFLSFALWSALSDRKPIKDEKLEKLRLEVLDSARDLTLRSANSGRVRAKIPDLKWPSEAVAGEDDTRAQDFDAAAKSAIGALETNSSLDREELDLLWWVLGSWSGIAKSRLDSLSELNRALISGVELSKLLRRVPGDAHRHLVLRGVREDKEFTLNEVLTELGELKQALAQGVNASDLIEENAAALPLLNAICVSPEGSIFGNRKLKVSDWGARALMEAALIRMVQLTASAK
;
A
#
# COMPACT_ATOMS: atom_id res chain seq x y z
N MET A 1 -20.22 -7.00 -0.26
CA MET A 1 -20.64 -7.03 -1.67
C MET A 1 -21.08 -5.61 -2.00
N TYR A 2 -20.27 -4.87 -2.76
CA TYR A 2 -20.61 -3.51 -3.18
C TYR A 2 -21.61 -3.55 -4.32
N ASP A 3 -22.53 -2.59 -4.35
CA ASP A 3 -23.48 -2.42 -5.44
C ASP A 3 -23.05 -1.23 -6.31
N ILE A 4 -22.60 -1.51 -7.53
CA ILE A 4 -22.17 -0.46 -8.47
C ILE A 4 -23.33 0.51 -8.74
N ALA A 5 -24.57 0.02 -8.80
CA ALA A 5 -25.74 0.87 -9.01
C ALA A 5 -25.97 1.83 -7.83
N GLU A 6 -25.68 1.39 -6.60
CA GLU A 6 -25.76 2.24 -5.41
C GLU A 6 -24.76 3.39 -5.47
N HIS A 7 -23.49 3.12 -5.81
CA HIS A 7 -22.46 4.15 -5.88
C HIS A 7 -22.58 5.07 -7.10
N ILE A 8 -23.18 4.61 -8.19
CA ILE A 8 -23.50 5.50 -9.33
C ILE A 8 -24.45 6.63 -8.89
N ARG A 9 -25.29 6.40 -7.86
CA ARG A 9 -26.16 7.44 -7.27
C ARG A 9 -25.43 8.57 -6.54
N ILE A 10 -24.10 8.55 -6.51
CA ILE A 10 -23.27 9.68 -6.08
C ILE A 10 -23.33 10.81 -7.12
N PHE A 11 -23.32 10.49 -8.41
CA PHE A 11 -23.30 11.49 -9.49
C PHE A 11 -24.54 11.45 -10.40
N GLU A 12 -25.34 10.39 -10.36
CA GLU A 12 -26.61 10.30 -11.11
C GLU A 12 -27.71 9.78 -10.19
N ALA A 13 -28.64 10.65 -9.75
CA ALA A 13 -29.61 10.31 -8.72
C ALA A 13 -30.55 9.16 -9.11
N ASN A 14 -30.95 9.10 -10.39
CA ASN A 14 -31.88 8.10 -10.92
C ASN A 14 -31.29 7.44 -12.18
N PRO A 15 -30.26 6.58 -12.04
CA PRO A 15 -29.58 6.02 -13.18
C PRO A 15 -30.47 4.99 -13.87
N SER A 16 -30.52 5.03 -15.20
CA SER A 16 -31.17 3.97 -15.99
C SER A 16 -30.31 2.72 -16.05
N ASP A 17 -30.92 1.56 -16.31
CA ASP A 17 -30.19 0.29 -16.42
C ASP A 17 -29.11 0.33 -17.51
N ASP A 18 -29.38 0.98 -18.64
CA ASP A 18 -28.40 1.20 -19.71
C ASP A 18 -27.22 2.07 -19.23
N PHE A 19 -27.51 3.10 -18.43
CA PHE A 19 -26.48 3.96 -17.87
C PHE A 19 -25.57 3.18 -16.91
N VAL A 20 -26.14 2.39 -15.99
CA VAL A 20 -25.38 1.52 -15.07
C VAL A 20 -24.53 0.53 -15.86
N THR A 21 -25.12 -0.17 -16.82
CA THR A 21 -24.44 -1.19 -17.65
C THR A 21 -23.22 -0.61 -18.38
N LYS A 22 -23.34 0.61 -18.92
CA LYS A 22 -22.21 1.30 -19.58
C LYS A 22 -21.07 1.61 -18.60
N ARG A 23 -21.38 1.96 -17.36
CA ARG A 23 -20.40 2.31 -16.32
C ARG A 23 -19.72 1.07 -15.78
N GLU A 24 -20.45 -0.02 -15.59
CA GLU A 24 -19.87 -1.33 -15.28
C GLU A 24 -18.88 -1.79 -16.37
N ALA A 25 -19.23 -1.61 -17.64
CA ALA A 25 -18.36 -1.96 -18.76
C ALA A 25 -17.09 -1.08 -18.81
N ALA A 26 -17.21 0.21 -18.50
CA ALA A 26 -16.07 1.12 -18.38
C ALA A 26 -15.17 0.71 -17.20
N ILE A 27 -15.75 0.44 -16.03
CA ILE A 27 -15.03 -0.04 -14.83
C ILE A 27 -14.27 -1.34 -15.14
N LYS A 28 -14.89 -2.30 -15.83
CA LYS A 28 -14.20 -3.53 -16.28
C LYS A 28 -13.01 -3.24 -17.20
N THR A 29 -13.14 -2.25 -18.08
CA THR A 29 -12.04 -1.80 -18.96
C THR A 29 -10.89 -1.22 -18.13
N VAL A 30 -11.19 -0.35 -17.16
CA VAL A 30 -10.20 0.24 -16.25
C VAL A 30 -9.49 -0.86 -15.47
N ILE A 31 -10.22 -1.80 -14.86
CA ILE A 31 -9.64 -2.94 -14.14
C ILE A 31 -8.68 -3.74 -15.03
N SER A 32 -9.04 -3.97 -16.29
CA SER A 32 -8.18 -4.70 -17.23
C SER A 32 -6.89 -3.94 -17.57
N LYS A 33 -6.91 -2.60 -17.54
CA LYS A 33 -5.73 -1.75 -17.71
C LYS A 33 -4.89 -1.73 -16.44
N LEU A 34 -5.49 -1.56 -15.27
CA LEU A 34 -4.81 -1.57 -13.97
C LEU A 34 -4.09 -2.90 -13.70
N ARG A 35 -4.66 -4.03 -14.14
CA ARG A 35 -3.98 -5.35 -14.05
C ARG A 35 -2.72 -5.45 -14.92
N LYS A 36 -2.56 -4.56 -15.90
CA LYS A 36 -1.39 -4.49 -16.77
C LYS A 36 -0.33 -3.49 -16.28
N SER A 37 -0.65 -2.61 -15.32
CA SER A 37 0.36 -1.77 -14.65
C SER A 37 1.36 -2.69 -13.93
N VAL A 38 2.66 -2.43 -14.10
CA VAL A 38 3.67 -3.48 -13.83
C VAL A 38 4.56 -3.13 -12.66
N SER A 39 4.77 -1.85 -12.35
CA SER A 39 5.77 -1.45 -11.37
C SER A 39 5.18 -0.76 -10.13
N PHE A 40 5.89 -0.84 -9.01
CA PHE A 40 5.38 -0.35 -7.72
C PHE A 40 5.39 1.18 -7.60
N ASP A 41 6.28 1.87 -8.32
CA ASP A 41 6.25 3.32 -8.53
C ASP A 41 4.94 3.75 -9.20
N GLU A 42 4.57 3.16 -10.35
CA GLU A 42 3.31 3.45 -11.05
C GLU A 42 2.08 3.19 -10.16
N LEU A 43 2.13 2.16 -9.32
CA LEU A 43 1.03 1.82 -8.41
C LEU A 43 0.94 2.76 -7.20
N LEU A 44 2.06 3.35 -6.78
CA LEU A 44 2.08 4.35 -5.72
C LEU A 44 1.48 5.66 -6.24
N GLU A 45 1.88 6.09 -7.44
CA GLU A 45 1.31 7.23 -8.15
C GLU A 45 -0.20 7.04 -8.36
N LEU A 46 -0.62 5.86 -8.80
CA LEU A 46 -2.03 5.51 -8.92
C LEU A 46 -2.81 5.66 -7.60
N ALA A 47 -2.23 5.30 -6.46
CA ALA A 47 -2.89 5.46 -5.17
C ALA A 47 -2.97 6.93 -4.74
N ASP A 48 -1.92 7.71 -5.04
CA ASP A 48 -1.89 9.16 -4.83
C ASP A 48 -2.97 9.86 -5.65
N ASP A 49 -2.99 9.58 -6.95
CA ASP A 49 -3.96 10.08 -7.92
C ASP A 49 -5.40 9.79 -7.51
N ILE A 50 -5.70 8.57 -7.07
CA ILE A 50 -7.04 8.21 -6.60
C ILE A 50 -7.42 9.01 -5.36
N SER A 51 -6.49 9.20 -4.42
CA SER A 51 -6.73 10.02 -3.24
C SER A 51 -6.95 11.49 -3.63
N THR A 52 -6.17 12.03 -4.55
CA THR A 52 -6.31 13.41 -5.04
C THR A 52 -7.63 13.59 -5.83
N CYS A 53 -7.94 12.69 -6.76
CA CYS A 53 -9.20 12.71 -7.54
C CYS A 53 -10.42 12.57 -6.58
N LEU A 54 -10.36 11.81 -5.47
CA LEU A 54 -11.49 11.67 -4.52
C LEU A 54 -11.72 12.89 -3.62
N PHE A 55 -10.67 13.53 -3.12
CA PHE A 55 -10.78 14.60 -2.13
C PHE A 55 -10.77 15.99 -2.73
N ASP A 56 -9.98 16.19 -3.79
CA ASP A 56 -9.73 17.51 -4.38
C ASP A 56 -10.42 17.68 -5.75
N LEU A 57 -10.98 16.59 -6.31
CA LEU A 57 -11.61 16.54 -7.63
C LEU A 57 -10.71 17.06 -8.78
N LYS A 58 -9.39 17.08 -8.57
CA LYS A 58 -8.40 17.52 -9.56
C LYS A 58 -8.07 16.39 -10.52
N ILE A 59 -8.64 16.42 -11.72
CA ILE A 59 -8.57 15.32 -12.70
C ILE A 59 -7.52 15.51 -13.78
N ALA A 60 -7.04 16.75 -13.97
CA ALA A 60 -6.31 17.14 -15.18
C ALA A 60 -4.87 16.63 -15.29
N GLU A 61 -4.32 16.00 -14.24
CA GLU A 61 -2.88 15.68 -14.16
C GLU A 61 -2.62 14.19 -13.86
N SER A 62 -3.66 13.34 -13.85
CA SER A 62 -3.54 11.92 -13.47
C SER A 62 -3.66 10.97 -14.67
N SER A 63 -2.66 10.11 -14.85
CA SER A 63 -2.65 9.05 -15.87
C SER A 63 -3.82 8.05 -15.69
N VAL A 64 -4.29 7.91 -14.45
CA VAL A 64 -5.42 7.05 -14.07
C VAL A 64 -6.74 7.69 -14.46
N CYS A 65 -6.89 8.98 -14.13
CA CYS A 65 -8.09 9.73 -14.48
C CYS A 65 -8.21 9.80 -16.03
N ASP A 66 -7.11 9.82 -16.80
CA ASP A 66 -7.08 9.62 -18.26
C ASP A 66 -7.59 8.24 -18.71
N GLN A 67 -7.12 7.15 -18.10
CA GLN A 67 -7.58 5.79 -18.42
C GLN A 67 -9.10 5.63 -18.18
N VAL A 68 -9.61 6.24 -17.11
CA VAL A 68 -11.03 6.25 -16.78
C VAL A 68 -11.82 7.08 -17.80
N ILE A 69 -11.32 8.27 -18.17
CA ILE A 69 -11.93 9.12 -19.20
C ILE A 69 -12.03 8.37 -20.53
N GLU A 70 -10.95 7.71 -20.95
CA GLU A 70 -10.92 6.93 -22.20
C GLU A 70 -11.94 5.77 -22.15
N ALA A 71 -11.98 5.03 -21.03
CA ALA A 71 -12.94 3.96 -20.84
C ALA A 71 -14.39 4.47 -20.87
N LEU A 72 -14.68 5.60 -20.23
CA LEU A 72 -16.01 6.22 -20.22
C LEU A 72 -16.42 6.72 -21.61
N LYS A 73 -15.54 7.44 -22.32
CA LYS A 73 -15.79 7.91 -23.69
C LYS A 73 -16.06 6.77 -24.66
N SER A 74 -15.35 5.64 -24.50
CA SER A 74 -15.56 4.45 -25.35
C SER A 74 -16.97 3.83 -25.21
N LYS A 75 -17.65 4.05 -24.07
CA LYS A 75 -18.99 3.51 -23.78
C LYS A 75 -20.09 4.57 -23.85
N SER A 76 -19.72 5.85 -23.85
CA SER A 76 -20.61 7.00 -23.88
C SER A 76 -19.96 8.13 -24.69
N SER A 77 -20.25 8.20 -25.99
CA SER A 77 -19.64 9.17 -26.90
C SER A 77 -19.92 10.64 -26.55
N SER A 78 -20.99 10.91 -25.80
CA SER A 78 -21.35 12.23 -25.28
C SER A 78 -20.62 12.63 -24.00
N PHE A 79 -19.74 11.78 -23.46
CA PHE A 79 -19.09 12.03 -22.18
C PHE A 79 -18.08 13.19 -22.24
N SER A 80 -18.31 14.23 -21.44
CA SER A 80 -17.42 15.38 -21.24
C SER A 80 -16.72 15.27 -19.89
N ALA A 81 -15.39 15.15 -19.89
CA ALA A 81 -14.62 14.98 -18.66
C ALA A 81 -14.72 16.18 -17.71
N LYS A 82 -14.71 17.41 -18.25
CA LYS A 82 -14.76 18.65 -17.47
C LYS A 82 -16.06 18.85 -16.71
N GLU A 83 -17.16 18.26 -17.18
CA GLU A 83 -18.48 18.39 -16.56
C GLU A 83 -18.81 17.22 -15.63
N ASN A 84 -17.97 16.18 -15.61
CA ASN A 84 -18.27 14.92 -14.94
C ASN A 84 -17.10 14.46 -14.06
N GLU A 85 -16.49 15.41 -13.36
CA GLU A 85 -15.31 15.16 -12.53
C GLU A 85 -15.59 14.14 -11.42
N LEU A 86 -16.71 14.31 -10.72
CA LEU A 86 -17.19 13.37 -9.71
C LEU A 86 -17.41 11.95 -10.28
N GLN A 87 -17.91 11.83 -11.51
CA GLN A 87 -18.11 10.53 -12.15
C GLN A 87 -16.77 9.82 -12.37
N ILE A 88 -15.72 10.55 -12.77
CA ILE A 88 -14.38 9.98 -12.99
C ILE A 88 -13.81 9.46 -11.67
N ALA A 89 -13.87 10.27 -10.62
CA ALA A 89 -13.38 9.89 -9.29
C ALA A 89 -14.12 8.65 -8.74
N VAL A 90 -15.45 8.63 -8.85
CA VAL A 90 -16.26 7.48 -8.40
C VAL A 90 -15.97 6.23 -9.22
N CYS A 91 -15.84 6.33 -10.54
CA CYS A 91 -15.50 5.18 -11.38
C CYS A 91 -14.08 4.65 -11.10
N ALA A 92 -13.11 5.52 -10.84
CA ALA A 92 -11.75 5.13 -10.45
C ALA A 92 -11.76 4.36 -9.12
N ALA A 93 -12.43 4.90 -8.10
CA ALA A 93 -12.56 4.28 -6.78
C ALA A 93 -13.29 2.92 -6.85
N LEU A 94 -14.35 2.81 -7.64
CA LEU A 94 -15.06 1.54 -7.85
C LEU A 94 -14.20 0.50 -8.58
N ALA A 95 -13.37 0.92 -9.53
CA ALA A 95 -12.47 0.02 -10.23
C ALA A 95 -11.44 -0.61 -9.28
N VAL A 96 -10.82 0.19 -8.40
CA VAL A 96 -9.88 -0.34 -7.40
C VAL A 96 -10.58 -1.13 -6.31
N LEU A 97 -11.76 -0.72 -5.84
CA LEU A 97 -12.55 -1.48 -4.87
C LEU A 97 -12.81 -2.90 -5.37
N LYS A 98 -13.32 -3.01 -6.60
CA LYS A 98 -13.56 -4.29 -7.26
C LYS A 98 -12.28 -5.11 -7.42
N LEU A 99 -11.20 -4.48 -7.89
CA LEU A 99 -9.92 -5.15 -8.08
C LEU A 99 -9.39 -5.74 -6.77
N ILE A 100 -9.48 -5.00 -5.66
CA ILE A 100 -9.04 -5.44 -4.34
C ILE A 100 -9.91 -6.57 -3.81
N GLN A 101 -11.23 -6.45 -3.90
CA GLN A 101 -12.14 -7.48 -3.37
C GLN A 101 -12.08 -8.80 -4.16
N ASP A 102 -11.80 -8.74 -5.45
CA ASP A 102 -11.64 -9.92 -6.29
C ASP A 102 -10.26 -10.60 -6.12
N SER A 103 -9.36 -10.01 -5.31
CA SER A 103 -7.97 -10.47 -5.19
C SER A 103 -7.71 -11.33 -3.95
N PRO A 104 -7.01 -12.47 -4.10
CA PRO A 104 -6.59 -13.27 -2.97
C PRO A 104 -5.49 -12.56 -2.18
N ALA A 105 -5.37 -12.92 -0.89
CA ALA A 105 -4.22 -12.51 -0.10
C ALA A 105 -2.93 -13.14 -0.67
N ALA A 106 -1.83 -12.40 -0.65
CA ALA A 106 -0.55 -12.92 -1.09
C ALA A 106 0.08 -13.84 -0.02
N SER A 107 0.48 -15.04 -0.42
CA SER A 107 1.31 -15.95 0.36
C SER A 107 2.76 -15.89 -0.14
N GLY A 108 3.58 -15.05 0.48
CA GLY A 108 5.01 -14.92 0.16
C GLY A 108 5.37 -13.51 -0.28
N ARG A 109 5.82 -13.35 -1.54
CA ARG A 109 6.20 -12.04 -2.11
C ARG A 109 4.99 -11.13 -2.25
N VAL A 110 5.21 -9.82 -2.14
CA VAL A 110 4.17 -8.81 -2.32
C VAL A 110 3.76 -8.79 -3.79
N THR A 111 2.46 -8.93 -4.06
CA THR A 111 1.90 -8.79 -5.42
C THR A 111 1.58 -7.33 -5.70
N THR A 112 1.42 -6.97 -6.97
CA THR A 112 1.04 -5.61 -7.41
C THR A 112 -0.26 -5.15 -6.74
N ILE A 113 -1.27 -6.01 -6.66
CA ILE A 113 -2.56 -5.64 -6.06
C ILE A 113 -2.45 -5.45 -4.54
N VAL A 114 -1.65 -6.26 -3.86
CA VAL A 114 -1.38 -6.08 -2.42
C VAL A 114 -0.61 -4.79 -2.18
N PHE A 115 0.38 -4.47 -3.02
CA PHE A 115 1.09 -3.20 -2.94
C PHE A 115 0.15 -2.00 -3.16
N LEU A 116 -0.69 -2.04 -4.20
CA LEU A 116 -1.70 -1.01 -4.46
C LEU A 116 -2.66 -0.84 -3.26
N SER A 117 -3.12 -1.95 -2.68
CA SER A 117 -3.98 -1.90 -1.48
C SER A 117 -3.26 -1.27 -0.29
N PHE A 118 -1.96 -1.51 -0.14
CA PHE A 118 -1.17 -0.90 0.93
C PHE A 118 -0.97 0.61 0.70
N ALA A 119 -0.72 1.01 -0.55
CA ALA A 119 -0.59 2.41 -0.94
C ALA A 119 -1.91 3.18 -0.74
N LEU A 120 -3.04 2.60 -1.16
CA LEU A 120 -4.38 3.17 -0.95
C LEU A 120 -4.73 3.27 0.54
N TRP A 121 -4.35 2.28 1.36
CA TRP A 121 -4.52 2.38 2.80
C TRP A 121 -3.79 3.62 3.34
N SER A 122 -2.54 3.85 2.95
CA SER A 122 -1.82 5.07 3.33
C SER A 122 -2.50 6.35 2.82
N ALA A 123 -2.82 6.40 1.53
CA ALA A 123 -3.33 7.58 0.87
C ALA A 123 -4.71 8.03 1.36
N LEU A 124 -5.57 7.09 1.78
CA LEU A 124 -6.94 7.36 2.22
C LEU A 124 -7.07 7.49 3.75
N SER A 125 -6.04 7.11 4.51
CA SER A 125 -6.04 7.22 5.97
C SER A 125 -5.74 8.64 6.45
N ASP A 126 -6.29 8.98 7.62
CA ASP A 126 -6.02 10.22 8.37
C ASP A 126 -6.39 11.54 7.69
N ARG A 127 -6.98 11.51 6.50
CA ARG A 127 -7.62 12.67 5.87
C ARG A 127 -8.92 13.03 6.60
N LYS A 128 -9.35 14.29 6.47
CA LYS A 128 -10.65 14.74 7.00
C LYS A 128 -11.79 14.06 6.25
N PRO A 129 -12.86 13.61 6.92
CA PRO A 129 -14.01 13.00 6.24
C PRO A 129 -14.55 13.88 5.11
N ILE A 130 -14.93 13.24 4.00
CA ILE A 130 -15.57 13.91 2.87
C ILE A 130 -16.98 14.35 3.31
N LYS A 131 -17.39 15.57 2.94
CA LYS A 131 -18.68 16.14 3.37
C LYS A 131 -19.89 15.40 2.79
N ASP A 132 -19.76 14.88 1.58
CA ASP A 132 -20.79 14.06 0.94
C ASP A 132 -20.79 12.66 1.55
N GLU A 133 -21.88 12.29 2.20
CA GLU A 133 -22.01 11.01 2.92
C GLU A 133 -21.87 9.79 1.99
N LYS A 134 -22.35 9.87 0.74
CA LYS A 134 -22.27 8.75 -0.20
C LYS A 134 -20.85 8.57 -0.72
N LEU A 135 -20.16 9.68 -0.99
CA LEU A 135 -18.76 9.66 -1.41
C LEU A 135 -17.84 9.23 -0.25
N GLU A 136 -18.12 9.67 0.97
CA GLU A 136 -17.41 9.23 2.17
C GLU A 136 -17.61 7.73 2.43
N LYS A 137 -18.84 7.20 2.21
CA LYS A 137 -19.10 5.76 2.27
C LYS A 137 -18.23 5.00 1.26
N LEU A 138 -18.16 5.45 0.01
CA LEU A 138 -17.30 4.82 -1.00
C LEU A 138 -15.82 4.86 -0.59
N ARG A 139 -15.34 6.01 -0.09
CA ARG A 139 -13.98 6.15 0.42
C ARG A 139 -13.68 5.15 1.53
N LEU A 140 -14.58 5.02 2.50
CA LEU A 140 -14.45 4.08 3.62
C LEU A 140 -14.41 2.63 3.14
N GLU A 141 -15.26 2.26 2.18
CA GLU A 141 -15.26 0.90 1.62
C GLU A 141 -13.95 0.56 0.90
N VAL A 142 -13.37 1.51 0.15
CA VAL A 142 -12.04 1.35 -0.47
C VAL A 142 -10.97 1.21 0.62
N LEU A 143 -10.96 2.11 1.61
CA LEU A 143 -10.01 2.09 2.71
C LEU A 143 -10.05 0.76 3.49
N ASP A 144 -11.24 0.31 3.87
CA ASP A 144 -11.42 -0.92 4.66
C ASP A 144 -11.03 -2.16 3.85
N SER A 145 -11.42 -2.23 2.58
CA SER A 145 -11.02 -3.34 1.69
C SER A 145 -9.50 -3.37 1.48
N ALA A 146 -8.89 -2.20 1.31
CA ALA A 146 -7.46 -2.05 1.10
C ALA A 146 -6.65 -2.46 2.34
N ARG A 147 -7.09 -2.02 3.52
CA ARG A 147 -6.53 -2.40 4.81
C ARG A 147 -6.67 -3.90 5.07
N ASP A 148 -7.85 -4.47 4.85
CA ASP A 148 -8.11 -5.90 5.07
C ASP A 148 -7.23 -6.79 4.17
N LEU A 149 -7.16 -6.50 2.87
CA LEU A 149 -6.30 -7.26 1.96
C LEU A 149 -4.82 -7.16 2.35
N THR A 150 -4.37 -5.96 2.73
CA THR A 150 -3.00 -5.73 3.18
C THR A 150 -2.69 -6.58 4.42
N LEU A 151 -3.53 -6.51 5.46
CA LEU A 151 -3.31 -7.24 6.70
C LEU A 151 -3.41 -8.76 6.52
N ARG A 152 -4.39 -9.25 5.74
CA ARG A 152 -4.48 -10.68 5.40
C ARG A 152 -3.24 -11.14 4.66
N SER A 153 -2.71 -10.34 3.74
CA SER A 153 -1.47 -10.67 3.00
C SER A 153 -0.23 -10.57 3.88
N ALA A 154 -0.17 -9.59 4.79
CA ALA A 154 0.92 -9.46 5.75
C ALA A 154 1.02 -10.68 6.67
N ASN A 155 -0.12 -11.19 7.13
CA ASN A 155 -0.19 -12.37 7.99
C ASN A 155 0.07 -13.66 7.20
N SER A 156 -0.59 -13.83 6.05
CA SER A 156 -0.43 -15.02 5.20
C SER A 156 0.99 -15.15 4.64
N GLY A 157 1.62 -14.04 4.28
CA GLY A 157 2.98 -14.00 3.76
C GLY A 157 4.07 -14.39 4.76
N ARG A 158 3.72 -14.52 6.05
CA ARG A 158 4.61 -14.92 7.15
C ARG A 158 4.38 -16.34 7.64
N VAL A 159 3.45 -17.07 7.03
CA VAL A 159 3.31 -18.51 7.27
C VAL A 159 4.42 -19.23 6.51
N ARG A 160 5.19 -20.08 7.20
CA ARG A 160 6.20 -20.94 6.57
C ARG A 160 5.55 -21.79 5.48
N ALA A 161 6.13 -21.75 4.29
CA ALA A 161 5.71 -22.59 3.18
C ALA A 161 6.02 -24.06 3.51
N LYS A 162 5.05 -24.95 3.27
CA LYS A 162 5.26 -26.39 3.37
C LYS A 162 6.24 -26.81 2.26
N ILE A 163 7.29 -27.52 2.65
CA ILE A 163 8.22 -28.11 1.69
C ILE A 163 7.57 -29.39 1.16
N PRO A 164 7.29 -29.50 -0.15
CA PRO A 164 6.76 -30.72 -0.74
C PRO A 164 7.80 -31.85 -0.68
N ASP A 165 7.32 -33.09 -0.52
CA ASP A 165 8.18 -34.26 -0.55
C ASP A 165 8.67 -34.52 -1.98
N LEU A 166 9.99 -34.58 -2.16
CA LEU A 166 10.61 -34.94 -3.42
C LEU A 166 10.65 -36.46 -3.54
N LYS A 167 9.81 -37.02 -4.41
CA LYS A 167 9.87 -38.44 -4.75
C LYS A 167 10.76 -38.62 -5.97
N TRP A 168 11.82 -39.41 -5.81
CA TRP A 168 12.63 -39.83 -6.94
C TRP A 168 11.78 -40.71 -7.87
N PRO A 169 11.83 -40.52 -9.20
CA PRO A 169 11.16 -41.43 -10.13
C PRO A 169 11.70 -42.85 -9.93
N SER A 170 10.85 -43.82 -9.57
CA SER A 170 11.24 -45.23 -9.54
C SER A 170 11.60 -45.73 -10.96
N GLU A 171 12.35 -46.83 -11.04
CA GLU A 171 12.92 -47.40 -12.29
C GLU A 171 11.97 -47.37 -13.50
N ALA A 172 12.54 -47.08 -14.68
CA ALA A 172 11.85 -46.71 -15.90
C ALA A 172 10.82 -47.75 -16.38
N VAL A 173 9.63 -47.27 -16.76
CA VAL A 173 8.71 -48.00 -17.64
C VAL A 173 8.85 -47.34 -19.01
N ALA A 174 9.22 -48.13 -20.02
CA ALA A 174 9.55 -47.60 -21.35
C ALA A 174 8.39 -46.76 -21.92
N GLY A 175 8.66 -45.49 -22.23
CA GLY A 175 7.73 -44.56 -22.90
C GLY A 175 7.24 -43.36 -22.08
N GLU A 176 7.56 -43.26 -20.78
CA GLU A 176 7.10 -42.17 -19.89
C GLU A 176 8.24 -41.28 -19.34
N ASP A 177 9.45 -41.38 -19.90
CA ASP A 177 10.63 -40.73 -19.30
C ASP A 177 10.56 -39.19 -19.33
N ASP A 178 9.89 -38.58 -20.31
CA ASP A 178 9.83 -37.11 -20.48
C ASP A 178 8.83 -36.44 -19.51
N THR A 179 7.68 -37.06 -19.24
CA THR A 179 6.69 -36.53 -18.28
C THR A 179 7.17 -36.64 -16.83
N ARG A 180 7.90 -37.71 -16.49
CA ARG A 180 8.47 -37.90 -15.13
C ARG A 180 9.56 -36.88 -14.81
N ALA A 181 10.40 -36.54 -15.80
CA ALA A 181 11.42 -35.51 -15.62
C ALA A 181 10.79 -34.13 -15.39
N GLN A 182 9.70 -33.81 -16.09
CA GLN A 182 8.95 -32.57 -15.92
C GLN A 182 8.25 -32.49 -14.55
N ASP A 183 7.65 -33.58 -14.09
CA ASP A 183 7.01 -33.65 -12.77
C ASP A 183 8.03 -33.49 -11.63
N PHE A 184 9.19 -34.14 -11.76
CA PHE A 184 10.28 -33.99 -10.81
C PHE A 184 10.84 -32.55 -10.81
N ASP A 185 11.06 -31.95 -11.97
CA ASP A 185 11.52 -30.55 -12.10
C ASP A 185 10.50 -29.57 -11.48
N ALA A 186 9.20 -29.78 -11.71
CA ALA A 186 8.15 -28.98 -11.09
C ALA A 186 8.13 -29.13 -9.55
N ALA A 187 8.26 -30.35 -9.05
CA ALA A 187 8.33 -30.62 -7.61
C ALA A 187 9.61 -30.02 -6.99
N ALA A 188 10.76 -30.12 -7.66
CA ALA A 188 12.03 -29.54 -7.24
C ALA A 188 11.96 -28.01 -7.19
N LYS A 189 11.41 -27.36 -8.22
CA LYS A 189 11.18 -25.92 -8.25
C LYS A 189 10.26 -25.46 -7.13
N SER A 190 9.19 -26.23 -6.86
CA SER A 190 8.28 -25.94 -5.75
C SER A 190 8.98 -26.06 -4.39
N ALA A 191 9.79 -27.10 -4.18
CA ALA A 191 10.57 -27.29 -2.96
C ALA A 191 11.61 -26.18 -2.75
N ILE A 192 12.36 -25.82 -3.79
CA ILE A 192 13.33 -24.73 -3.75
C ILE A 192 12.62 -23.41 -3.43
N GLY A 193 11.51 -23.10 -4.12
CA GLY A 193 10.74 -21.88 -3.86
C GLY A 193 10.20 -21.79 -2.42
N ALA A 194 9.79 -22.92 -1.84
CA ALA A 194 9.39 -22.98 -0.43
C ALA A 194 10.56 -22.72 0.52
N LEU A 195 11.73 -23.32 0.26
CA LEU A 195 12.95 -23.10 1.04
C LEU A 195 13.44 -21.65 0.97
N GLU A 196 13.45 -21.05 -0.22
CA GLU A 196 13.80 -19.64 -0.41
C GLU A 196 12.85 -18.71 0.34
N THR A 197 11.54 -18.98 0.26
CA THR A 197 10.52 -18.21 0.97
C THR A 197 10.73 -18.27 2.48
N ASN A 198 10.98 -19.46 3.03
CA ASN A 198 11.24 -19.67 4.45
C ASN A 198 12.55 -19.03 4.90
N SER A 199 13.63 -19.18 4.13
CA SER A 199 14.92 -18.54 4.43
C SER A 199 14.83 -17.00 4.43
N SER A 200 14.06 -16.44 3.49
CA SER A 200 13.77 -15.00 3.45
C SER A 200 12.98 -14.51 4.67
N LEU A 201 12.03 -15.31 5.17
CA LEU A 201 11.32 -15.02 6.42
C LEU A 201 12.27 -15.06 7.62
N ASP A 202 13.07 -16.11 7.73
CA ASP A 202 13.98 -16.30 8.86
C ASP A 202 14.99 -15.16 8.96
N ARG A 203 15.48 -14.69 7.81
CA ARG A 203 16.38 -13.55 7.76
C ARG A 203 15.69 -12.24 8.18
N GLU A 204 14.47 -11.98 7.71
CA GLU A 204 13.68 -10.83 8.18
C GLU A 204 13.47 -10.89 9.70
N GLU A 205 13.05 -12.03 10.23
CA GLU A 205 12.78 -12.22 11.66
C GLU A 205 14.05 -12.10 12.52
N LEU A 206 15.19 -12.64 12.07
CA LEU A 206 16.47 -12.50 12.75
C LEU A 206 16.98 -11.05 12.71
N ASP A 207 16.91 -10.38 11.56
CA ASP A 207 17.29 -8.97 11.41
C ASP A 207 16.45 -8.10 12.38
N LEU A 208 15.14 -8.36 12.44
CA LEU A 208 14.22 -7.70 13.38
C LEU A 208 14.57 -8.00 14.84
N LEU A 209 14.85 -9.26 15.19
CA LEU A 209 15.23 -9.66 16.54
C LEU A 209 16.49 -8.92 16.99
N TRP A 210 17.52 -8.86 16.14
CA TRP A 210 18.76 -8.15 16.45
C TRP A 210 18.54 -6.65 16.62
N TRP A 211 17.73 -6.05 15.76
CA TRP A 211 17.36 -4.64 15.90
C TRP A 211 16.62 -4.36 17.22
N VAL A 212 15.63 -5.21 17.57
CA VAL A 212 14.86 -5.13 18.82
C VAL A 212 15.74 -5.27 20.06
N LEU A 213 16.67 -6.24 20.07
CA LEU A 213 17.57 -6.51 21.19
C LEU A 213 18.67 -5.45 21.32
N GLY A 214 19.21 -4.99 20.19
CA GLY A 214 20.23 -3.95 20.18
C GLY A 214 19.72 -2.62 20.71
N SER A 215 18.46 -2.27 20.40
CA SER A 215 17.82 -0.99 20.78
C SER A 215 18.68 0.24 20.42
N TRP A 216 19.54 0.10 19.40
CA TRP A 216 20.41 1.16 18.89
C TRP A 216 19.86 1.66 17.57
N SER A 217 19.63 2.97 17.47
CA SER A 217 19.20 3.60 16.24
C SER A 217 20.39 3.98 15.37
N GLY A 218 20.37 3.51 14.13
CA GLY A 218 21.31 3.92 13.10
C GLY A 218 21.07 5.35 12.62
N ILE A 219 19.83 5.83 12.66
CA ILE A 219 19.42 7.20 12.30
C ILE A 219 19.82 8.19 13.40
N ALA A 220 19.41 7.95 14.65
CA ALA A 220 19.65 8.85 15.78
C ALA A 220 21.02 8.68 16.45
N LYS A 221 21.82 7.70 16.02
CA LYS A 221 23.16 7.39 16.57
C LYS A 221 23.17 7.26 18.10
N SER A 222 22.10 6.71 18.66
CA SER A 222 21.88 6.59 20.10
C SER A 222 20.93 5.43 20.40
N ARG A 223 20.72 5.15 21.70
CA ARG A 223 19.73 4.14 22.10
C ARG A 223 18.31 4.67 21.86
N LEU A 224 17.43 3.84 21.30
CA LEU A 224 16.02 4.17 21.12
C LEU A 224 15.36 4.56 22.45
N ASP A 225 15.77 3.93 23.54
CA ASP A 225 15.26 4.21 24.88
C ASP A 225 15.62 5.60 25.43
N SER A 226 16.66 6.25 24.89
CA SER A 226 17.03 7.63 25.26
C SER A 226 16.24 8.69 24.52
N LEU A 227 15.47 8.33 23.49
CA LEU A 227 14.63 9.26 22.73
C LEU A 227 13.28 9.47 23.42
N SER A 228 12.65 10.61 23.17
CA SER A 228 11.24 10.83 23.53
C SER A 228 10.33 9.79 22.85
N GLU A 229 9.14 9.53 23.42
CA GLU A 229 8.23 8.51 22.87
C GLU A 229 7.90 8.77 21.40
N LEU A 230 7.68 10.03 21.03
CA LEU A 230 7.38 10.43 19.65
C LEU A 230 8.55 10.16 18.71
N ASN A 231 9.74 10.67 19.03
CA ASN A 231 10.93 10.48 18.21
C ASN A 231 11.29 9.00 18.08
N ARG A 232 11.16 8.24 19.17
CA ARG A 232 11.35 6.79 19.18
C ARG A 232 10.39 6.09 18.24
N ALA A 233 9.10 6.40 18.29
CA ALA A 233 8.09 5.76 17.44
C ALA A 233 8.31 6.07 15.95
N LEU A 234 8.60 7.33 15.61
CA LEU A 234 8.86 7.75 14.23
C LEU A 234 10.13 7.10 13.66
N ILE A 235 11.23 7.17 14.39
CA ILE A 235 12.51 6.58 13.97
C ILE A 235 12.39 5.06 13.89
N SER A 236 11.73 4.42 14.87
CA SER A 236 11.49 2.98 14.84
C SER A 236 10.67 2.56 13.62
N GLY A 237 9.65 3.35 13.24
CA GLY A 237 8.86 3.11 12.03
C GLY A 237 9.73 3.11 10.77
N VAL A 238 10.59 4.13 10.62
CA VAL A 238 11.48 4.27 9.45
C VAL A 238 12.62 3.24 9.45
N GLU A 239 13.17 2.87 10.60
CA GLU A 239 14.24 1.86 10.66
C GLU A 239 13.71 0.45 10.46
N LEU A 240 12.61 0.10 11.13
CA LEU A 240 12.03 -1.22 11.03
C LEU A 240 11.60 -1.51 9.58
N SER A 241 11.04 -0.50 8.88
CA SER A 241 10.61 -0.68 7.50
C SER A 241 11.74 -1.14 6.57
N LYS A 242 12.98 -0.70 6.79
CA LYS A 242 14.16 -1.10 6.00
C LYS A 242 14.49 -2.58 6.11
N LEU A 243 14.10 -3.21 7.22
CA LEU A 243 14.32 -4.64 7.48
C LEU A 243 13.25 -5.52 6.82
N LEU A 244 12.11 -4.92 6.42
CA LEU A 244 11.01 -5.63 5.82
C LEU A 244 11.32 -6.05 4.37
N ARG A 245 10.85 -7.25 4.03
CA ARG A 245 10.80 -7.79 2.66
C ARG A 245 9.35 -7.96 2.17
N ARG A 246 8.38 -7.69 3.05
CA ARG A 246 6.93 -7.82 2.84
C ARG A 246 6.21 -6.64 3.51
N VAL A 247 4.95 -6.44 3.15
CA VAL A 247 4.10 -5.43 3.82
C VAL A 247 4.04 -5.68 5.34
N PRO A 248 4.08 -4.63 6.18
CA PRO A 248 4.01 -4.76 7.63
C PRO A 248 2.61 -5.24 8.08
N GLY A 249 2.60 -6.15 9.04
CA GLY A 249 1.39 -6.54 9.81
C GLY A 249 1.40 -5.98 11.23
N ASP A 250 0.37 -6.28 12.02
CA ASP A 250 0.17 -5.74 13.38
C ASP A 250 1.35 -5.99 14.33
N ALA A 251 2.04 -7.13 14.21
CA ALA A 251 3.23 -7.41 15.01
C ALA A 251 4.33 -6.34 14.83
N HIS A 252 4.52 -5.83 13.62
CA HIS A 252 5.53 -4.81 13.31
C HIS A 252 5.11 -3.46 13.88
N ARG A 253 3.80 -3.15 13.81
CA ARG A 253 3.25 -1.98 14.50
C ARG A 253 3.53 -2.07 16.01
N HIS A 254 3.29 -3.22 16.64
CA HIS A 254 3.60 -3.40 18.06
C HIS A 254 5.09 -3.26 18.37
N LEU A 255 5.98 -3.71 17.49
CA LEU A 255 7.43 -3.52 17.63
C LEU A 255 7.82 -2.04 17.56
N VAL A 256 7.25 -1.28 16.63
CA VAL A 256 7.49 0.17 16.50
C VAL A 256 6.97 0.93 17.73
N LEU A 257 5.83 0.50 18.27
CA LEU A 257 5.20 1.13 19.43
C LEU A 257 5.74 0.60 20.77
N ARG A 258 6.76 -0.26 20.74
CA ARG A 258 7.41 -0.76 21.95
C ARG A 258 8.08 0.39 22.68
N GLY A 259 7.53 0.73 23.85
CA GLY A 259 8.04 1.81 24.68
C GLY A 259 7.23 3.10 24.62
N VAL A 260 6.14 3.15 23.83
CA VAL A 260 5.10 4.16 23.95
C VAL A 260 4.24 3.81 25.18
N ARG A 261 4.17 4.70 26.17
CA ARG A 261 3.43 4.49 27.42
C ARG A 261 2.31 5.50 27.58
N GLU A 262 2.62 6.78 27.39
CA GLU A 262 1.65 7.87 27.60
C GLU A 262 0.77 8.09 26.38
N ASP A 263 1.30 7.78 25.18
CA ASP A 263 0.58 7.86 23.91
C ASP A 263 -0.07 9.23 23.66
N LYS A 264 0.70 10.28 24.00
CA LYS A 264 0.29 11.69 23.89
C LYS A 264 -0.10 12.07 22.46
N GLU A 265 -0.91 13.10 22.34
CA GLU A 265 -1.35 13.62 21.05
C GLU A 265 -0.51 14.82 20.60
N PHE A 266 -0.16 14.83 19.32
CA PHE A 266 0.62 15.88 18.66
C PHE A 266 -0.01 16.26 17.32
N THR A 267 0.04 17.55 17.00
CA THR A 267 -0.14 18.09 15.65
C THR A 267 1.13 17.88 14.82
N LEU A 268 1.03 17.96 13.49
CA LEU A 268 2.21 17.85 12.62
C LEU A 268 3.29 18.89 12.96
N ASN A 269 2.91 20.12 13.29
CA ASN A 269 3.88 21.15 13.67
C ASN A 269 4.60 20.81 14.97
N GLU A 270 3.88 20.27 15.96
CA GLU A 270 4.50 19.80 17.21
C GLU A 270 5.42 18.60 16.95
N VAL A 271 5.05 17.69 16.03
CA VAL A 271 5.91 16.58 15.60
C VAL A 271 7.22 17.08 14.98
N LEU A 272 7.14 18.00 14.04
CA LEU A 272 8.32 18.57 13.37
C LEU A 272 9.20 19.36 14.34
N THR A 273 8.59 20.01 15.34
CA THR A 273 9.32 20.71 16.40
C THR A 273 10.05 19.73 17.31
N GLU A 274 9.39 18.65 17.75
CA GLU A 274 9.97 17.62 18.62
C GLU A 274 11.09 16.83 17.93
N LEU A 275 10.98 16.60 16.61
CA LEU A 275 12.04 15.98 15.82
C LEU A 275 13.33 16.81 15.84
N GLY A 276 13.24 18.14 15.83
CA GLY A 276 14.39 19.03 15.88
C GLY A 276 15.49 18.63 14.88
N GLU A 277 16.71 18.44 15.39
CA GLU A 277 17.88 18.03 14.59
C GLU A 277 17.74 16.63 13.96
N LEU A 278 16.94 15.74 14.57
CA LEU A 278 16.72 14.38 14.04
C LEU A 278 15.92 14.39 12.73
N LYS A 279 15.23 15.49 12.40
CA LYS A 279 14.50 15.63 11.13
C LYS A 279 15.41 15.37 9.93
N GLN A 280 16.60 15.98 9.90
CA GLN A 280 17.54 15.83 8.79
C GLN A 280 18.09 14.39 8.70
N ALA A 281 18.42 13.79 9.85
CA ALA A 281 18.87 12.41 9.91
C ALA A 281 17.78 11.43 9.44
N LEU A 282 16.51 11.68 9.78
CA LEU A 282 15.38 10.88 9.33
C LEU A 282 15.20 10.98 7.81
N ALA A 283 15.23 12.20 7.26
CA ALA A 283 15.11 12.45 5.82
C ALA A 283 16.22 11.74 5.03
N GLN A 284 17.48 11.86 5.47
CA GLN A 284 18.61 11.12 4.90
C GLN A 284 18.44 9.60 5.05
N GLY A 285 17.84 9.17 6.15
CA GLY A 285 17.55 7.76 6.40
C GLY A 285 16.59 7.15 5.39
N VAL A 286 15.63 7.91 4.85
CA VAL A 286 14.64 7.39 3.89
C VAL A 286 15.24 7.27 2.48
N ASN A 287 16.02 8.27 2.05
CA ASN A 287 16.72 8.31 0.76
C ASN A 287 15.83 8.00 -0.47
N ALA A 288 14.74 8.78 -0.63
CA ALA A 288 13.79 8.66 -1.73
C ALA A 288 13.05 9.98 -1.99
N SER A 289 13.78 11.10 -2.09
CA SER A 289 13.19 12.46 -2.20
C SER A 289 12.16 12.58 -3.32
N ASP A 290 12.50 12.10 -4.51
CA ASP A 290 11.70 12.30 -5.72
C ASP A 290 10.36 11.55 -5.60
N LEU A 291 10.42 10.28 -5.17
CA LEU A 291 9.23 9.46 -4.90
C LEU A 291 8.33 10.08 -3.83
N ILE A 292 8.90 10.71 -2.82
CA ILE A 292 8.15 11.37 -1.74
C ILE A 292 7.49 12.67 -2.21
N GLU A 293 8.18 13.43 -3.06
CA GLU A 293 7.68 14.69 -3.62
C GLU A 293 6.51 14.44 -4.57
N GLU A 294 6.63 13.43 -5.45
CA GLU A 294 5.62 13.07 -6.44
C GLU A 294 4.36 12.42 -5.83
N ASN A 295 4.45 11.84 -4.63
CA ASN A 295 3.38 11.04 -4.01
C ASN A 295 2.95 11.59 -2.64
N ALA A 296 2.71 12.89 -2.54
CA ALA A 296 2.46 13.59 -1.29
C ALA A 296 1.16 13.17 -0.56
N ALA A 297 0.10 12.76 -1.28
CA ALA A 297 -1.13 12.26 -0.68
C ALA A 297 -0.97 10.82 -0.15
N ALA A 298 -0.15 9.99 -0.80
CA ALA A 298 0.17 8.64 -0.36
C ALA A 298 1.25 8.59 0.75
N LEU A 299 2.19 9.55 0.75
CA LEU A 299 3.31 9.65 1.70
C LEU A 299 3.34 10.98 2.49
N PRO A 300 2.22 11.43 3.10
CA PRO A 300 2.12 12.78 3.64
C PRO A 300 2.98 13.07 4.87
N LEU A 301 3.33 12.07 5.70
CA LEU A 301 4.22 12.28 6.84
C LEU A 301 5.67 12.43 6.35
N LEU A 302 6.11 11.55 5.46
CA LEU A 302 7.44 11.61 4.88
C LEU A 302 7.60 12.83 3.98
N ASN A 303 6.56 13.24 3.25
CA ASN A 303 6.56 14.48 2.49
C ASN A 303 6.72 15.70 3.41
N ALA A 304 5.98 15.76 4.52
CA ALA A 304 6.13 16.83 5.51
C ALA A 304 7.54 16.88 6.15
N ILE A 305 8.17 15.72 6.32
CA ILE A 305 9.51 15.62 6.91
C ILE A 305 10.62 15.94 5.89
N CYS A 306 10.52 15.41 4.67
CA CYS A 306 11.60 15.42 3.69
C CYS A 306 11.52 16.61 2.71
N VAL A 307 10.31 17.09 2.40
CA VAL A 307 10.06 18.11 1.37
C VAL A 307 9.52 19.38 2.02
N SER A 308 8.24 19.41 2.38
CA SER A 308 7.60 20.58 2.98
C SER A 308 6.35 20.18 3.77
N PRO A 309 6.10 20.78 4.95
CA PRO A 309 4.85 20.57 5.68
C PRO A 309 3.66 21.33 5.08
N GLU A 310 3.89 22.23 4.12
CA GLU A 310 2.84 23.02 3.49
C GLU A 310 1.88 22.13 2.69
N GLY A 311 0.57 22.38 2.83
CA GLY A 311 -0.45 21.58 2.14
C GLY A 311 -0.67 20.18 2.72
N SER A 312 -0.03 19.82 3.84
CA SER A 312 -0.19 18.50 4.45
C SER A 312 -1.64 18.16 4.81
N ILE A 313 -2.03 16.91 4.54
CA ILE A 313 -3.37 16.40 4.83
C ILE A 313 -3.72 16.41 6.33
N PHE A 314 -2.72 16.44 7.21
CA PHE A 314 -2.93 16.38 8.66
C PHE A 314 -3.44 17.71 9.23
N GLY A 315 -3.10 18.85 8.60
CA GLY A 315 -3.43 20.18 9.10
C GLY A 315 -3.12 20.35 10.59
N ASN A 316 -4.10 20.88 11.35
CA ASN A 316 -4.00 21.05 12.81
C ASN A 316 -4.59 19.88 13.61
N ARG A 317 -4.82 18.72 12.98
CA ARG A 317 -5.36 17.55 13.67
C ARG A 317 -4.31 16.99 14.62
N LYS A 318 -4.77 16.64 15.82
CA LYS A 318 -3.96 15.95 16.81
C LYS A 318 -4.07 14.44 16.60
N LEU A 319 -2.94 13.77 16.47
CA LEU A 319 -2.82 12.32 16.38
C LEU A 319 -1.96 11.80 17.52
N LYS A 320 -2.22 10.58 17.97
CA LYS A 320 -1.45 9.96 19.04
C LYS A 320 -0.05 9.56 18.57
N VAL A 321 0.88 9.39 19.49
CA VAL A 321 2.21 8.81 19.19
C VAL A 321 2.05 7.48 18.46
N SER A 322 1.08 6.65 18.85
CA SER A 322 0.79 5.38 18.20
C SER A 322 0.43 5.52 16.72
N ASP A 323 -0.27 6.59 16.37
CA ASP A 323 -0.72 6.85 15.01
C ASP A 323 0.44 7.37 14.17
N TRP A 324 1.22 8.32 14.71
CA TRP A 324 2.44 8.82 14.06
C TRP A 324 3.47 7.71 13.80
N GLY A 325 3.72 6.84 14.79
CA GLY A 325 4.63 5.71 14.63
C GLY A 325 4.14 4.69 13.60
N ALA A 326 2.84 4.36 13.62
CA ALA A 326 2.24 3.47 12.63
C ALA A 326 2.30 4.08 11.22
N ARG A 327 2.10 5.40 11.10
CA ARG A 327 2.20 6.13 9.83
C ARG A 327 3.62 6.11 9.28
N ALA A 328 4.62 6.38 10.13
CA ALA A 328 6.03 6.33 9.74
C ALA A 328 6.42 4.93 9.24
N LEU A 329 5.95 3.88 9.91
CA LEU A 329 6.14 2.49 9.46
C LEU A 329 5.51 2.25 8.09
N MET A 330 4.25 2.65 7.92
CA MET A 330 3.49 2.41 6.69
C MET A 330 4.13 3.11 5.49
N GLU A 331 4.40 4.39 5.59
CA GLU A 331 4.96 5.19 4.49
C GLU A 331 6.39 4.75 4.15
N ALA A 332 7.24 4.51 5.15
CA ALA A 332 8.60 4.06 4.89
C ALA A 332 8.63 2.62 4.32
N ALA A 333 7.66 1.78 4.67
CA ALA A 333 7.53 0.44 4.09
C ALA A 333 7.09 0.49 2.63
N LEU A 334 6.24 1.44 2.22
CA LEU A 334 5.90 1.64 0.80
C LEU A 334 7.15 1.92 -0.03
N ILE A 335 7.97 2.88 0.41
CA ILE A 335 9.24 3.22 -0.22
C ILE A 335 10.16 1.99 -0.28
N ARG A 336 10.26 1.23 0.81
CA ARG A 336 11.05 0.00 0.85
C ARG A 336 10.60 -1.00 -0.20
N MET A 337 9.30 -1.22 -0.36
CA MET A 337 8.79 -2.19 -1.35
C MET A 337 9.15 -1.75 -2.77
N VAL A 338 9.03 -0.45 -3.10
CA VAL A 338 9.47 0.09 -4.40
C VAL A 338 10.97 -0.19 -4.61
N GLN A 339 11.82 0.14 -3.64
CA GLN A 339 13.27 -0.08 -3.72
C GLN A 339 13.67 -1.57 -3.88
N LEU A 340 12.97 -2.48 -3.21
CA LEU A 340 13.20 -3.92 -3.33
C LEU A 340 12.89 -4.44 -4.73
N THR A 341 11.87 -3.91 -5.39
CA THR A 341 11.54 -4.29 -6.77
C THR A 341 12.51 -3.71 -7.81
N ALA A 342 12.99 -2.49 -7.60
CA ALA A 342 13.99 -1.87 -8.46
C ALA A 342 15.34 -2.62 -8.40
N SER A 343 15.72 -3.12 -7.22
CA SER A 343 16.98 -3.86 -7.02
C SER A 343 16.96 -5.31 -7.56
N ALA A 344 15.80 -5.81 -7.98
CA ALA A 344 15.62 -7.17 -8.48
C ALA A 344 15.63 -7.27 -10.02
N LYS A 345 15.72 -6.14 -10.73
CA LYS A 345 15.90 -6.05 -12.18
C LYS A 345 17.39 -5.95 -12.53
#